data_AF-A0A520GWU1-F1
#
_entry.id   AF-A0A520GWU1-F1
#
_cell.length_a   1.000
_cell.length_b   1.000
_cell.length_c   1.000
_cell.angle_alpha   90.00
_cell.angle_beta   90.00
_cell.angle_gamma   90.00
#
_symmetry.space_group_name_H-M   'P 1'
#
loop_
_entity.id
_entity.type
_entity.pdbx_description
1 polymer ?
#
loop_
_entity_poly.entity_id
_entity_poly.type
_entity_poly.pdbx_seq_one_letter_code
_entity_poly.pdbx_strand_id
1 'polypeptide(L)'
;MRLTYTFILSLFATLLMLTSCEKVITLDLDNAGPAVVIDAGLSDQGEVQVVRVSKTYDFTQPNKFNGVSDASVVLTSSTGNVVNYTEVAPGIYNSPRIRGRSGVRYTLTVKLEGKTYIANSTMPDKVHIDSLSFKDYNFFGEKSRFVDVNYLDPRGAPNYYRYILRIKGQVEEDEVSEDRFNDGNQVANTIF
;
A
#
# COMPACT_ATOMS: atom_id res chain seq x y z
N MET A 1 -16.89 66.56 -4.27
CA MET A 1 -17.14 65.90 -5.58
C MET A 1 -15.93 65.17 -6.13
N ARG A 2 -14.73 65.77 -6.30
CA ARG A 2 -13.57 65.02 -6.86
C ARG A 2 -13.14 63.79 -6.05
N LEU A 3 -13.07 63.90 -4.70
CA LEU A 3 -12.67 62.78 -3.83
C LEU A 3 -13.61 61.57 -3.90
N THR A 4 -14.93 61.79 -3.98
CA THR A 4 -15.95 60.74 -4.05
C THR A 4 -15.92 59.97 -5.38
N TYR A 5 -15.58 60.63 -6.50
CA TYR A 5 -15.42 59.95 -7.80
C TYR A 5 -14.16 59.06 -7.84
N THR A 6 -13.04 59.50 -7.27
CA THR A 6 -11.83 58.65 -7.14
C THR A 6 -12.07 57.42 -6.28
N PHE A 7 -12.88 57.54 -5.22
CA PHE A 7 -13.21 56.41 -4.35
C PHE A 7 -14.09 55.37 -5.06
N ILE A 8 -15.08 55.83 -5.83
CA ILE A 8 -15.92 54.95 -6.65
C ILE A 8 -15.11 54.26 -7.75
N LEU A 9 -14.19 54.97 -8.40
CA LEU A 9 -13.31 54.40 -9.44
C LEU A 9 -12.36 53.34 -8.85
N SER A 10 -11.80 53.61 -7.68
CA SER A 10 -10.95 52.67 -6.95
C SER A 10 -11.70 51.40 -6.53
N LEU A 11 -12.94 51.54 -6.06
CA LEU A 11 -13.78 50.41 -5.65
C LEU A 11 -14.20 49.54 -6.84
N PHE A 12 -14.47 50.17 -7.99
CA PHE A 12 -14.78 49.46 -9.23
C PHE A 12 -13.55 48.69 -9.75
N ALA A 13 -12.35 49.27 -9.65
CA ALA A 13 -11.11 48.63 -10.05
C ALA A 13 -10.75 47.41 -9.19
N THR A 14 -10.99 47.44 -7.87
CA THR A 14 -10.79 46.27 -7.00
C THR A 14 -11.83 45.17 -7.24
N LEU A 15 -13.06 45.50 -7.62
CA LEU A 15 -14.10 44.50 -7.93
C LEU A 15 -13.78 43.70 -9.22
N LEU A 16 -13.13 44.34 -10.19
CA LEU A 16 -12.64 43.68 -11.41
C LEU A 16 -11.47 42.71 -11.16
N MET A 17 -10.72 42.90 -10.07
CA MET A 17 -9.63 41.98 -9.68
C MET A 17 -10.12 40.71 -8.97
N LEU A 18 -11.41 40.63 -8.61
CA LEU A 18 -12.01 39.47 -7.95
C LEU A 18 -12.66 38.46 -8.92
N THR A 19 -12.64 38.73 -10.23
CA THR A 19 -13.20 37.80 -11.23
C THR A 19 -12.18 36.74 -11.61
N SER A 20 -12.07 35.66 -10.83
CA SER A 20 -11.38 34.45 -11.26
C SER A 20 -12.31 33.63 -12.16
N CYS A 21 -12.08 33.69 -13.47
CA CYS A 21 -12.66 32.71 -14.38
C CYS A 21 -11.86 31.41 -14.23
N GLU A 22 -12.33 30.50 -13.39
CA GLU A 22 -11.81 29.14 -13.38
C GLU A 22 -12.29 28.44 -14.65
N LYS A 23 -11.35 28.18 -15.55
CA LYS A 23 -11.62 27.32 -16.71
C LYS A 23 -11.80 25.90 -16.20
N VAL A 24 -13.05 25.45 -16.12
CA VAL A 24 -13.36 24.05 -15.80
C VAL A 24 -12.72 23.18 -16.89
N ILE A 25 -11.68 22.43 -16.51
CA ILE A 25 -11.06 21.44 -17.38
C ILE A 25 -11.90 20.16 -17.23
N THR A 26 -12.80 19.92 -18.18
CA THR A 26 -13.39 18.59 -18.35
C THR A 26 -12.38 17.71 -19.07
N LEU A 27 -11.74 16.82 -18.30
CA LEU A 27 -10.89 15.77 -18.84
C LEU A 27 -11.80 14.75 -19.54
N ASP A 28 -11.67 14.65 -20.86
CA ASP A 28 -12.29 13.59 -21.65
C ASP A 28 -11.39 12.36 -21.55
N LEU A 29 -11.67 11.51 -20.56
CA LEU A 29 -10.91 10.29 -20.30
C LEU A 29 -11.65 9.10 -20.90
N ASP A 30 -10.98 8.34 -21.74
CA ASP A 30 -11.48 7.06 -22.21
C ASP A 30 -11.62 6.10 -21.02
N ASN A 31 -12.85 5.75 -20.66
CA ASN A 31 -13.09 4.76 -19.62
C ASN A 31 -12.76 3.35 -20.14
N ALA A 32 -11.83 2.68 -19.48
CA ALA A 32 -11.59 1.26 -19.70
C ALA A 32 -12.63 0.42 -18.95
N GLY A 33 -12.97 -0.77 -19.48
CA GLY A 33 -13.84 -1.70 -18.76
C GLY A 33 -13.25 -2.12 -17.40
N PRO A 34 -14.08 -2.38 -16.37
CA PRO A 34 -13.59 -2.72 -15.04
C PRO A 34 -12.63 -3.92 -15.04
N ALA A 35 -11.43 -3.73 -14.50
CA ALA A 35 -10.42 -4.77 -14.37
C ALA A 35 -10.55 -5.44 -13.00
N VAL A 36 -10.40 -6.77 -12.94
CA VAL A 36 -10.34 -7.51 -11.67
C VAL A 36 -8.99 -7.24 -10.99
N VAL A 37 -9.04 -6.92 -9.72
CA VAL A 37 -7.88 -6.71 -8.84
C VAL A 37 -7.93 -7.75 -7.73
N ILE A 38 -6.81 -8.47 -7.55
CA ILE A 38 -6.65 -9.46 -6.49
C ILE A 38 -5.45 -9.04 -5.65
N ASP A 39 -5.69 -8.70 -4.39
CA ASP A 39 -4.68 -8.38 -3.39
C ASP A 39 -4.63 -9.50 -2.36
N ALA A 40 -3.43 -10.02 -2.09
CA ALA A 40 -3.23 -11.14 -1.19
C ALA A 40 -1.84 -11.09 -0.56
N GLY A 41 -1.78 -11.29 0.75
CA GLY A 41 -0.54 -11.48 1.50
C GLY A 41 -0.54 -12.81 2.25
N LEU A 42 0.66 -13.34 2.50
CA LEU A 42 0.87 -14.50 3.36
C LEU A 42 2.02 -14.20 4.31
N SER A 43 1.76 -14.21 5.62
CA SER A 43 2.78 -14.05 6.65
C SER A 43 3.24 -15.41 7.23
N ASP A 44 4.39 -15.41 7.90
CA ASP A 44 4.88 -16.53 8.71
C ASP A 44 4.25 -16.57 10.12
N GLN A 45 3.32 -15.65 10.39
CA GLN A 45 2.59 -15.56 11.66
C GLN A 45 1.38 -16.48 11.63
N GLY A 46 1.04 -17.08 12.79
CA GLY A 46 -0.10 -17.99 12.93
C GLY A 46 -1.45 -17.27 12.98
N GLU A 47 -1.84 -16.67 11.88
CA GLU A 47 -2.98 -15.75 11.80
C GLU A 47 -3.93 -16.05 10.63
N VAL A 48 -5.05 -15.35 10.62
CA VAL A 48 -5.98 -15.36 9.48
C VAL A 48 -5.37 -14.50 8.39
N GLN A 49 -5.18 -15.09 7.22
CA GLN A 49 -4.70 -14.41 6.02
C GLN A 49 -5.90 -13.93 5.22
N VAL A 50 -5.77 -12.78 4.57
CA VAL A 50 -6.87 -12.13 3.85
C VAL A 50 -6.54 -12.03 2.37
N VAL A 51 -7.49 -12.41 1.52
CA VAL A 51 -7.48 -12.14 0.09
C VAL A 51 -8.61 -11.17 -0.22
N ARG A 52 -8.30 -10.08 -0.91
CA ARG A 52 -9.28 -9.11 -1.40
C ARG A 52 -9.43 -9.25 -2.90
N VAL A 53 -10.67 -9.41 -3.35
CA VAL A 53 -11.03 -9.50 -4.77
C VAL A 53 -11.97 -8.34 -5.07
N SER A 54 -11.57 -7.49 -6.00
CA SER A 54 -12.33 -6.29 -6.35
C SER A 54 -12.27 -5.98 -7.84
N LYS A 55 -12.99 -4.94 -8.27
CA LYS A 55 -12.92 -4.37 -9.62
C LYS A 55 -12.52 -2.90 -9.60
N THR A 56 -11.75 -2.45 -10.59
CA THR A 56 -11.50 -1.02 -10.76
C THR A 56 -12.79 -0.26 -11.07
N TYR A 57 -12.79 1.04 -10.80
CA TYR A 57 -13.84 1.96 -11.21
C TYR A 57 -13.33 2.95 -12.23
N ASP A 58 -14.26 3.66 -12.88
CA ASP A 58 -13.94 4.84 -13.67
C ASP A 58 -13.32 5.92 -12.78
N PHE A 59 -12.44 6.73 -13.38
CA PHE A 59 -11.69 7.77 -12.66
C PHE A 59 -12.58 8.78 -11.93
N THR A 60 -13.77 9.05 -12.46
CA THR A 60 -14.72 10.04 -11.91
C THR A 60 -15.57 9.48 -10.76
N GLN A 61 -15.54 8.17 -10.52
CA GLN A 61 -16.32 7.57 -9.46
C GLN A 61 -15.65 7.71 -8.08
N PRO A 62 -16.44 7.77 -7.00
CA PRO A 62 -15.89 7.81 -5.64
C PRO A 62 -14.98 6.61 -5.35
N ASN A 63 -13.84 6.87 -4.73
CA ASN A 63 -12.91 5.84 -4.30
C ASN A 63 -13.48 5.06 -3.10
N LYS A 64 -14.07 3.90 -3.37
CA LYS A 64 -14.57 2.95 -2.38
C LYS A 64 -14.08 1.55 -2.71
N PHE A 65 -14.10 0.63 -1.76
CA PHE A 65 -13.75 -0.75 -2.06
C PHE A 65 -14.86 -1.42 -2.90
N ASN A 66 -14.51 -1.90 -4.10
CA ASN A 66 -15.43 -2.56 -5.03
C ASN A 66 -15.37 -4.08 -4.93
N GLY A 67 -15.69 -4.64 -3.77
CA GLY A 67 -15.60 -6.08 -3.55
C GLY A 67 -16.43 -6.90 -4.53
N VAL A 68 -15.86 -8.00 -5.04
CA VAL A 68 -16.57 -8.96 -5.91
C VAL A 68 -16.72 -10.30 -5.19
N SER A 69 -17.97 -10.72 -5.04
CA SER A 69 -18.35 -11.96 -4.35
C SER A 69 -18.27 -13.20 -5.24
N ASP A 70 -18.47 -14.35 -4.61
CA ASP A 70 -18.60 -15.66 -5.25
C ASP A 70 -17.34 -16.14 -5.99
N ALA A 71 -16.17 -15.63 -5.60
CA ALA A 71 -14.89 -16.15 -6.07
C ALA A 71 -14.50 -17.42 -5.29
N SER A 72 -13.99 -18.43 -6.01
CA SER A 72 -13.32 -19.56 -5.37
C SER A 72 -11.85 -19.22 -5.18
N VAL A 73 -11.40 -19.14 -3.92
CA VAL A 73 -10.04 -18.73 -3.56
C VAL A 73 -9.32 -19.87 -2.83
N VAL A 74 -8.23 -20.36 -3.44
CA VAL A 74 -7.47 -21.52 -2.96
C VAL A 74 -5.97 -21.22 -2.97
N LEU A 75 -5.30 -21.48 -1.86
CA LEU A 75 -3.85 -21.42 -1.74
C LEU A 75 -3.28 -22.85 -1.65
N THR A 76 -2.32 -23.17 -2.51
CA THR A 76 -1.63 -24.47 -2.51
C THR A 76 -0.16 -24.27 -2.24
N SER A 77 0.42 -25.01 -1.30
CA SER A 77 1.87 -25.05 -1.09
C SER A 77 2.53 -26.13 -1.95
N SER A 78 3.78 -25.90 -2.31
CA SER A 78 4.65 -26.89 -2.97
C SER A 78 4.87 -28.17 -2.16
N THR A 79 4.59 -28.14 -0.86
CA THR A 79 4.60 -29.32 0.03
C THR A 79 3.27 -30.11 0.01
N GLY A 80 2.31 -29.72 -0.82
CA GLY A 80 1.02 -30.39 -0.99
C GLY A 80 -0.10 -29.91 -0.04
N ASN A 81 0.11 -28.90 0.80
CA ASN A 81 -0.97 -28.38 1.65
C ASN A 81 -1.90 -27.48 0.83
N VAL A 82 -3.21 -27.68 0.98
CA VAL A 82 -4.24 -26.88 0.30
C VAL A 82 -5.07 -26.15 1.35
N VAL A 83 -5.27 -24.85 1.16
CA VAL A 83 -6.07 -24.00 2.03
C VAL A 83 -7.15 -23.31 1.20
N ASN A 84 -8.40 -23.53 1.57
CA ASN A 84 -9.54 -22.82 1.00
C ASN A 84 -9.84 -21.58 1.84
N TYR A 85 -10.13 -20.46 1.19
CA TYR A 85 -10.55 -19.24 1.85
C TYR A 85 -12.08 -19.13 1.78
N THR A 86 -12.68 -18.54 2.81
CA THR A 86 -14.12 -18.34 2.92
C THR A 86 -14.44 -16.86 2.81
N GLU A 87 -15.43 -16.51 1.99
CA GLU A 87 -15.91 -15.13 1.92
C GLU A 87 -16.58 -14.72 3.24
N VAL A 88 -16.17 -13.59 3.81
CA VAL A 88 -16.71 -13.04 5.06
C VAL A 88 -17.45 -11.72 4.86
N ALA A 89 -17.20 -11.05 3.74
CA ALA A 89 -17.87 -9.86 3.25
C ALA A 89 -17.62 -9.76 1.74
N PRO A 90 -18.41 -8.97 0.98
CA PRO A 90 -18.24 -8.86 -0.45
C PRO A 90 -16.78 -8.59 -0.86
N GLY A 91 -16.17 -9.54 -1.56
CA GLY A 91 -14.79 -9.43 -2.02
C GLY A 91 -13.70 -9.63 -0.95
N ILE A 92 -14.04 -10.03 0.28
CA ILE A 92 -13.10 -10.28 1.37
C ILE A 92 -13.16 -11.76 1.75
N TYR A 93 -12.05 -12.46 1.56
CA TYR A 93 -11.93 -13.89 1.80
C TYR A 93 -10.87 -14.15 2.86
N ASN A 94 -11.24 -14.90 3.90
CA ASN A 94 -10.37 -15.24 5.02
C ASN A 94 -9.95 -16.70 4.97
N SER A 95 -8.68 -16.96 5.26
CA SER A 95 -8.21 -18.32 5.54
C SER A 95 -8.60 -18.75 6.96
N PRO A 96 -8.55 -20.06 7.27
CA PRO A 96 -8.27 -20.50 8.64
C PRO A 96 -6.97 -19.89 9.18
N ARG A 97 -6.71 -20.00 10.49
CA ARG A 97 -5.40 -19.61 11.03
C ARG A 97 -4.30 -20.50 10.45
N ILE A 98 -3.42 -19.91 9.64
CA ILE A 98 -2.30 -20.58 8.99
C ILE A 98 -1.04 -19.74 9.16
N ARG A 99 0.11 -20.35 8.90
CA ARG A 99 1.38 -19.64 8.79
C ARG A 99 2.13 -20.14 7.56
N GLY A 100 2.74 -19.21 6.83
CA GLY A 100 3.70 -19.54 5.80
C GLY A 100 4.99 -20.12 6.38
N ARG A 101 5.83 -20.67 5.52
CA ARG A 101 7.15 -21.22 5.87
C ARG A 101 8.16 -20.74 4.84
N SER A 102 9.30 -20.23 5.31
CA SER A 102 10.43 -19.83 4.45
C SER A 102 10.86 -20.94 3.50
N GLY A 103 11.21 -20.56 2.28
CA GLY A 103 11.60 -21.45 1.19
C GLY A 103 10.44 -22.21 0.53
N VAL A 104 9.23 -22.20 1.10
CA VAL A 104 8.06 -22.85 0.50
C VAL A 104 7.46 -21.94 -0.57
N ARG A 105 7.26 -22.51 -1.76
CA ARG A 105 6.48 -21.89 -2.85
C ARG A 105 4.99 -22.08 -2.60
N TYR A 106 4.23 -21.01 -2.78
CA TYR A 106 2.77 -20.97 -2.69
C TYR A 106 2.16 -20.51 -4.00
N THR A 107 1.05 -21.14 -4.37
CA THR A 107 0.25 -20.83 -5.55
C THR A 107 -1.15 -20.42 -5.11
N LEU A 108 -1.51 -19.17 -5.32
CA LEU A 108 -2.87 -18.67 -5.14
C LEU A 108 -3.63 -18.85 -6.45
N THR A 109 -4.77 -19.54 -6.40
CA THR A 109 -5.71 -19.69 -7.51
C THR A 109 -7.04 -19.05 -7.14
N VAL A 110 -7.48 -18.11 -7.95
CA VAL A 110 -8.79 -17.44 -7.81
C VAL A 110 -9.61 -17.71 -9.06
N LYS A 111 -10.79 -18.31 -8.89
CA LYS A 111 -11.76 -18.49 -9.98
C LYS A 111 -12.92 -17.54 -9.78
N LEU A 112 -13.20 -16.70 -10.77
CA LEU A 112 -14.24 -15.68 -10.73
C LEU A 112 -14.79 -15.47 -12.13
N GLU A 113 -16.12 -15.43 -12.27
CA GLU A 113 -16.82 -15.13 -13.54
C GLU A 113 -16.34 -16.01 -14.72
N GLY A 114 -16.09 -17.30 -14.45
CA GLY A 114 -15.60 -18.26 -15.45
C GLY A 114 -14.13 -18.12 -15.83
N LYS A 115 -13.40 -17.15 -15.25
CA LYS A 115 -11.95 -16.95 -15.44
C LYS A 115 -11.16 -17.51 -14.27
N THR A 116 -9.92 -17.91 -14.52
CA THR A 116 -8.97 -18.39 -13.50
C THR A 116 -7.75 -17.47 -13.48
N TYR A 117 -7.43 -16.95 -12.30
CA TYR A 117 -6.26 -16.13 -12.03
C TYR A 117 -5.29 -16.92 -11.14
N ILE A 118 -4.01 -16.88 -11.47
CA ILE A 118 -2.98 -17.65 -10.77
C ILE A 118 -1.81 -16.74 -10.44
N ALA A 119 -1.41 -16.72 -9.17
CA ALA A 119 -0.21 -16.05 -8.69
C ALA A 119 0.68 -17.06 -7.95
N ASN A 120 1.99 -16.90 -8.08
CA ASN A 120 2.98 -17.74 -7.41
C ASN A 120 3.98 -16.87 -6.66
N SER A 121 4.28 -17.23 -5.41
CA SER A 121 5.33 -16.57 -4.63
C SER A 121 6.03 -17.59 -3.73
N THR A 122 7.32 -17.38 -3.48
CA THR A 122 8.09 -18.15 -2.50
C THR A 122 8.30 -17.29 -1.29
N MET A 123 7.97 -17.81 -0.10
CA MET A 123 8.22 -17.07 1.12
C MET A 123 9.73 -16.93 1.34
N PRO A 124 10.26 -15.69 1.47
CA PRO A 124 11.69 -15.48 1.69
C PRO A 124 12.12 -16.02 3.05
N ASP A 125 13.44 -16.15 3.22
CA ASP A 125 14.01 -16.45 4.53
C ASP A 125 13.77 -15.30 5.50
N LYS A 126 13.59 -15.65 6.77
CA LYS A 126 13.32 -14.67 7.80
C LYS A 126 14.60 -13.92 8.15
N VAL A 127 14.58 -12.61 7.96
CA VAL A 127 15.61 -11.70 8.45
C VAL A 127 15.17 -11.19 9.82
N HIS A 128 15.98 -11.47 10.83
CA HIS A 128 15.69 -11.04 12.19
C HIS A 128 16.15 -9.60 12.40
N ILE A 129 15.32 -8.82 13.09
CA ILE A 129 15.73 -7.52 13.62
C ILE A 129 16.69 -7.80 14.78
N ASP A 130 17.90 -7.24 14.70
CA ASP A 130 18.91 -7.34 15.75
C ASP A 130 18.62 -6.37 16.89
N SER A 131 18.30 -5.12 16.54
CA SER A 131 17.96 -4.07 17.50
C SER A 131 17.21 -2.90 16.85
N LEU A 132 16.60 -2.08 17.70
CA LEU A 132 16.09 -0.77 17.32
C LEU A 132 16.95 0.30 17.99
N SER A 133 17.34 1.32 17.24
CA SER A 133 18.03 2.50 17.75
C SER A 133 17.28 3.77 17.37
N PHE A 134 17.67 4.90 17.95
CA PHE A 134 17.07 6.19 17.66
C PHE A 134 18.12 7.16 17.18
N LYS A 135 17.83 7.88 16.10
CA LYS A 135 18.65 8.98 15.61
C LYS A 135 17.90 10.28 15.73
N ASP A 136 18.62 11.29 16.22
CA ASP A 136 18.14 12.66 16.24
C ASP A 136 18.65 13.37 14.98
N TYR A 137 17.74 13.94 14.20
CA TYR A 137 18.05 14.80 13.08
C TYR A 137 17.61 16.22 13.40
N ASN A 138 18.42 17.19 12.96
CA ASN A 138 18.10 18.60 13.09
C ASN A 138 17.82 19.18 11.70
N PHE A 139 16.57 19.51 11.44
CA PHE A 139 16.15 20.18 10.21
C PHE A 139 15.64 21.56 10.57
N PHE A 140 16.28 22.60 10.05
CA PHE A 140 15.88 24.00 10.26
C PHE A 140 15.78 24.43 11.74
N GLY A 141 16.57 23.83 12.64
CA GLY A 141 16.53 24.13 14.06
C GLY A 141 15.52 23.30 14.85
N GLU A 142 14.67 22.52 14.17
CA GLU A 142 13.78 21.55 14.79
C GLU A 142 14.46 20.19 14.90
N LYS A 143 14.42 19.63 16.11
CA LYS A 143 15.00 18.32 16.41
C LYS A 143 13.93 17.26 16.33
N SER A 144 14.05 16.37 15.34
CA SER A 144 13.17 15.22 15.15
C SER A 144 13.91 13.93 15.48
N ARG A 145 13.22 12.97 16.11
CA ARG A 145 13.78 11.67 16.48
C ARG A 145 13.13 10.58 15.64
N PHE A 146 13.96 9.79 14.97
CA PHE A 146 13.54 8.70 14.08
C PHE A 146 14.03 7.35 14.61
N VAL A 147 13.39 6.28 14.15
CA VAL A 147 13.73 4.89 14.52
C VAL A 147 14.61 4.29 13.43
N ASP A 148 15.73 3.72 13.84
CA ASP A 148 16.59 2.90 13.00
C ASP A 148 16.29 1.42 13.29
N VAL A 149 16.00 0.64 12.24
CA VAL A 149 15.89 -0.83 12.31
C VAL A 149 17.21 -1.44 11.90
N ASN A 150 17.85 -2.14 12.83
CA ASN A 150 19.16 -2.76 12.61
C ASN A 150 19.01 -4.27 12.38
N TYR A 151 19.66 -4.78 11.34
CA TYR A 151 19.66 -6.20 11.00
C TYR A 151 20.87 -6.55 10.13
N LEU A 152 21.19 -7.85 10.04
CA LEU A 152 22.15 -8.38 9.09
C LEU A 152 21.42 -8.85 7.82
N ASP A 153 21.71 -8.19 6.69
CA ASP A 153 21.18 -8.62 5.40
C ASP A 153 21.88 -9.93 4.93
N PRO A 154 21.12 -10.96 4.50
CA PRO A 154 21.69 -12.21 3.99
C PRO A 154 22.43 -12.05 2.65
N ARG A 155 23.73 -12.35 2.65
CA ARG A 155 24.59 -12.24 1.47
C ARG A 155 24.09 -13.08 0.28
N GLY A 156 24.00 -12.44 -0.89
CA GLY A 156 23.78 -13.07 -2.19
C GLY A 156 22.32 -13.42 -2.49
N ALA A 157 21.37 -12.95 -1.68
CA ALA A 157 19.94 -13.14 -1.88
C ALA A 157 19.26 -11.78 -2.06
N PRO A 158 18.71 -11.46 -3.26
CA PRO A 158 18.02 -10.19 -3.47
C PRO A 158 16.81 -10.07 -2.53
N ASN A 159 16.85 -9.12 -1.61
CA ASN A 159 15.82 -8.86 -0.62
C ASN A 159 15.12 -7.51 -0.86
N TYR A 160 13.82 -7.53 -0.55
CA TYR A 160 12.98 -6.36 -0.51
C TYR A 160 12.36 -6.30 0.89
N TYR A 161 12.55 -5.17 1.55
CA TYR A 161 12.11 -4.95 2.92
C TYR A 161 10.93 -3.99 2.92
N ARG A 162 9.94 -4.30 3.74
CA ARG A 162 8.84 -3.39 4.07
C ARG A 162 8.89 -3.09 5.56
N TYR A 163 9.01 -1.83 5.92
CA TYR A 163 9.03 -1.35 7.30
C TYR A 163 7.68 -0.74 7.62
N ILE A 164 7.01 -1.27 8.65
CA ILE A 164 5.73 -0.74 9.12
C ILE A 164 5.89 -0.27 10.55
N LEU A 165 6.06 1.04 10.75
CA LEU A 165 6.15 1.64 12.06
C LEU A 165 4.75 1.81 12.64
N ARG A 166 4.54 1.28 13.85
CA ARG A 166 3.29 1.46 14.58
C ARG A 166 3.52 2.15 15.91
N ILE A 167 2.83 3.26 16.15
CA ILE A 167 2.80 3.94 17.44
C ILE A 167 1.41 3.76 18.04
N LYS A 168 1.34 3.17 19.25
CA LYS A 168 0.07 2.88 19.95
C LYS A 168 -0.96 2.13 19.09
N GLY A 169 -0.47 1.25 18.21
CA GLY A 169 -1.30 0.42 17.33
C GLY A 169 -1.74 1.09 16.01
N GLN A 170 -1.47 2.37 15.82
CA GLN A 170 -1.70 3.07 14.56
C GLN A 170 -0.44 2.98 13.68
N VAL A 171 -0.63 2.76 12.38
CA VAL A 171 0.47 2.82 11.41
C VAL A 171 0.81 4.29 11.22
N GLU A 172 2.04 4.66 11.54
CA GLU A 172 2.58 5.99 11.27
C GLU A 172 3.28 6.00 9.92
N GLU A 173 4.11 4.98 9.66
CA GLU A 173 4.91 4.88 8.43
C GLU A 173 4.85 3.49 7.81
N ASP A 174 4.93 3.44 6.49
CA ASP A 174 4.88 2.23 5.65
C ASP A 174 5.81 2.38 4.44
N GLU A 175 7.07 2.02 4.64
CA GLU A 175 8.14 2.24 3.67
C GLU A 175 8.62 0.93 3.08
N VAL A 176 9.10 0.98 1.84
CA VAL A 176 9.75 -0.16 1.17
C VAL A 176 11.17 0.21 0.76
N SER A 177 12.07 -0.77 0.86
CA SER A 177 13.47 -0.65 0.45
C SER A 177 13.94 -1.93 -0.24
N GLU A 178 14.97 -1.81 -1.06
CA GLU A 178 15.64 -2.91 -1.73
C GLU A 178 17.11 -2.95 -1.28
N ASP A 179 17.68 -4.16 -1.20
CA ASP A 179 19.02 -4.39 -0.66
C ASP A 179 20.18 -4.15 -1.65
N ARG A 180 19.87 -3.61 -2.83
CA ARG A 180 20.81 -3.46 -3.96
C ARG A 180 22.16 -2.84 -3.60
N PHE A 181 22.23 -2.01 -2.55
CA PHE A 181 23.45 -1.32 -2.11
C PHE A 181 24.01 -1.79 -0.76
N ASN A 182 23.36 -2.76 -0.10
CA ASN A 182 23.76 -3.24 1.23
C ASN A 182 23.72 -4.78 1.37
N ASP A 183 23.55 -5.53 0.28
CA ASP A 183 23.65 -7.00 0.23
C ASP A 183 24.81 -7.56 1.07
N GLY A 184 24.47 -8.41 2.06
CA GLY A 184 25.41 -9.09 2.94
C GLY A 184 26.00 -8.23 4.06
N ASN A 185 25.55 -7.00 4.25
CA ASN A 185 26.10 -6.06 5.24
C ASN A 185 25.19 -5.89 6.46
N GLN A 186 25.77 -5.33 7.52
CA GLN A 186 24.99 -4.80 8.62
C GLN A 186 24.24 -3.54 8.16
N VAL A 187 22.92 -3.56 8.30
CA VAL A 187 22.03 -2.48 7.90
C VAL A 187 21.54 -1.73 9.14
N ALA A 188 21.47 -0.40 9.02
CA ALA A 188 20.76 0.48 9.94
C ALA A 188 19.82 1.36 9.10
N ASN A 189 18.56 0.94 8.95
CA ASN A 189 17.59 1.66 8.12
C ASN A 189 16.77 2.62 8.98
N THR A 190 16.92 3.93 8.75
CA THR A 190 16.08 4.96 9.36
C THR A 190 14.71 4.96 8.68
N ILE A 191 13.64 4.85 9.46
CA ILE A 191 12.26 5.08 9.02
C ILE A 191 11.98 6.57 9.22
N PHE A 192 11.73 7.30 8.14
CA PHE A 192 11.49 8.75 8.17
C PHE A 192 10.03 9.11 8.40
#